data_AF-A0A315STS7-F1
#
_entry.id   AF-A0A315STS7-F1
#
_cell.length_a   1.000
_cell.length_b   1.000
_cell.length_c   1.000
_cell.angle_alpha   90.00
_cell.angle_beta   90.00
_cell.angle_gamma   90.00
#
_symmetry.space_group_name_H-M   'P 1'
#
loop_
_entity.id
_entity.type
_entity.pdbx_description
1 polymer ?
#
loop_
_entity_poly.entity_id
_entity_poly.type
_entity_poly.pdbx_seq_one_letter_code
_entity_poly.pdbx_strand_id
1 'polypeptide(L)'
;MSGTQLTLLVPKAARDAHAELLAALGTEANPAQWMVFMDAVTRLLPDVLSSGRPSKDAIQRSAIGQLGFTSWQAMIEAPTDASGLGWNFSGWKAWRRAWTAVQAYPWLRQEPLTSSEVNSIVLDCKRDGIQFPGSAGELEAIRQGRKEAQEARKAETVQALTQRAETAEKALQEASALARSVTDQLNQVQQQLATALGQVAEQAEVIGTLKAEKSQVETNRDFWKNKAQAKPAQPAQPQAEAPQLGLWKRLMRWLMGSK
;
A
#
# COMPACT_ATOMS: atom_id res chain seq x y z
N MET A 1 -4.97 3.14 -64.07
CA MET A 1 -4.01 2.71 -65.11
C MET A 1 -2.72 3.55 -65.02
N SER A 2 -2.06 3.60 -63.85
CA SER A 2 -1.02 4.63 -63.61
C SER A 2 0.15 4.17 -62.71
N GLY A 3 0.39 2.87 -62.58
CA GLY A 3 1.51 2.34 -61.76
C GLY A 3 2.76 1.96 -62.56
N THR A 4 2.58 1.50 -63.80
CA THR A 4 3.65 0.79 -64.52
C THR A 4 4.60 1.70 -65.31
N GLN A 5 4.22 2.94 -65.61
CA GLN A 5 5.04 3.85 -66.44
C GLN A 5 6.15 4.58 -65.67
N LEU A 6 6.06 4.74 -64.34
CA LEU A 6 7.14 5.36 -63.55
C LEU A 6 8.33 4.42 -63.29
N THR A 7 8.12 3.11 -63.42
CA THR A 7 9.17 2.08 -63.24
C THR A 7 10.31 2.16 -64.26
N LEU A 8 10.10 2.84 -65.40
CA LEU A 8 11.10 3.00 -66.45
C LEU A 8 12.09 4.14 -66.20
N LEU A 9 11.79 5.06 -65.27
CA LEU A 9 12.64 6.21 -64.96
C LEU A 9 13.55 6.01 -63.73
N VAL A 10 13.28 5.00 -62.90
CA VAL A 10 14.09 4.69 -61.72
C VAL A 10 15.31 3.84 -62.12
N PRO A 11 16.54 4.29 -61.81
CA PRO A 11 17.75 3.52 -62.08
C PRO A 11 17.67 2.10 -61.51
N LYS A 12 18.12 1.11 -62.30
CA LYS A 12 18.10 -0.31 -61.89
C LYS A 12 18.80 -0.52 -60.54
N ALA A 13 19.95 0.12 -60.34
CA ALA A 13 20.71 0.04 -59.09
C ALA A 13 19.90 0.46 -57.85
N ALA A 14 19.05 1.49 -57.96
CA ALA A 14 18.20 1.93 -56.85
C ALA A 14 17.08 0.92 -56.55
N ARG A 15 16.50 0.31 -57.61
CA ARG A 15 15.50 -0.75 -57.46
C ARG A 15 16.10 -2.01 -56.82
N ASP A 16 17.29 -2.41 -57.28
CA ASP A 16 18.00 -3.57 -56.73
C ASP A 16 18.36 -3.34 -55.26
N ALA A 17 18.84 -2.14 -54.90
CA ALA A 17 19.12 -1.76 -53.52
C ALA A 17 17.85 -1.76 -52.64
N HIS A 18 16.73 -1.25 -53.14
CA HIS A 18 15.45 -1.28 -52.41
C HIS A 18 14.95 -2.72 -52.17
N ALA A 19 14.98 -3.56 -53.21
CA ALA A 19 14.59 -4.96 -53.11
C ALA A 19 15.47 -5.72 -52.09
N GLU A 20 16.79 -5.45 -52.10
CA GLU A 20 17.71 -6.03 -51.13
C GLU A 20 17.43 -5.56 -49.69
N LEU A 21 17.15 -4.28 -49.47
CA LEU A 21 16.78 -3.75 -48.16
C LEU A 21 15.46 -4.35 -47.64
N LEU A 22 14.45 -4.51 -48.51
CA LEU A 22 13.20 -5.17 -48.15
C LEU A 22 13.40 -6.65 -47.81
N ALA A 23 14.19 -7.37 -48.60
CA ALA A 23 14.53 -8.77 -48.31
C ALA A 23 15.28 -8.89 -46.98
N ALA A 24 16.17 -7.94 -46.68
CA ALA A 24 16.94 -7.90 -45.45
C ALA A 24 16.12 -7.47 -44.22
N LEU A 25 14.98 -6.79 -44.37
CA LEU A 25 14.02 -6.63 -43.27
C LEU A 25 13.33 -7.95 -42.93
N GLY A 26 13.06 -8.78 -43.95
CA GLY A 26 12.54 -10.14 -43.80
C GLY A 26 11.19 -10.22 -43.07
N THR A 27 10.82 -11.43 -42.67
CA THR A 27 9.71 -11.70 -41.74
C THR A 27 10.31 -12.00 -40.36
N GLU A 28 9.74 -11.44 -39.29
CA GLU A 28 10.27 -11.30 -37.90
C GLU A 28 10.80 -12.56 -37.16
N ALA A 29 10.97 -13.71 -37.81
CA ALA A 29 11.33 -14.98 -37.19
C ALA A 29 12.83 -15.15 -36.83
N ASN A 30 13.74 -14.32 -37.36
CA ASN A 30 15.19 -14.46 -37.11
C ASN A 30 15.73 -13.32 -36.22
N PRO A 31 16.20 -13.61 -34.99
CA PRO A 31 16.79 -12.62 -34.08
C PRO A 31 18.00 -11.87 -34.66
N ALA A 32 18.71 -12.44 -35.63
CA ALA A 32 19.86 -11.82 -36.30
C ALA A 32 19.48 -11.03 -37.57
N GLN A 33 18.21 -11.01 -37.97
CA GLN A 33 17.74 -10.35 -39.20
C GLN A 33 18.12 -8.86 -39.24
N TRP A 34 18.06 -8.20 -38.08
CA TRP A 34 18.43 -6.79 -37.97
C TRP A 34 19.90 -6.55 -38.35
N MET A 35 20.80 -7.50 -38.06
CA MET A 35 22.22 -7.38 -38.45
C MET A 35 22.37 -7.49 -39.96
N VAL A 36 21.63 -8.39 -40.61
CA VAL A 36 21.60 -8.53 -42.08
C VAL A 36 21.14 -7.23 -42.73
N PHE A 37 20.06 -6.62 -42.20
CA PHE A 37 19.61 -5.32 -42.65
C PHE A 37 20.67 -4.23 -42.44
N MET A 38 21.30 -4.17 -41.27
CA MET A 38 22.32 -3.16 -40.99
C MET A 38 23.59 -3.32 -41.85
N ASP A 39 24.00 -4.55 -42.16
CA ASP A 39 25.08 -4.82 -43.13
C ASP A 39 24.68 -4.35 -44.54
N ALA A 40 23.44 -4.64 -44.98
CA ALA A 40 22.93 -4.17 -46.27
C ALA A 40 22.91 -2.62 -46.34
N VAL A 41 22.42 -1.94 -45.30
CA VAL A 41 22.45 -0.47 -45.21
C VAL A 41 23.88 0.05 -45.21
N THR A 42 24.81 -0.59 -44.49
CA THR A 42 26.22 -0.18 -44.45
C THR A 42 26.88 -0.23 -45.83
N ARG A 43 26.56 -1.26 -46.63
CA ARG A 43 27.09 -1.42 -47.98
C ARG A 43 26.40 -0.53 -49.02
N LEU A 44 25.07 -0.46 -48.99
CA LEU A 44 24.27 0.21 -50.03
C LEU A 44 24.11 1.71 -49.79
N LEU A 45 24.08 2.15 -48.53
CA LEU A 45 23.75 3.51 -48.11
C LEU A 45 24.73 4.01 -47.03
N PRO A 46 26.06 4.04 -47.30
CA PRO A 46 27.06 4.40 -46.29
C PRO A 46 26.85 5.82 -45.73
N ASP A 47 26.39 6.75 -46.57
CA ASP A 47 26.15 8.14 -46.16
C ASP A 47 25.07 8.26 -45.06
N VAL A 48 24.10 7.35 -45.02
CA VAL A 48 23.05 7.32 -43.99
C VAL A 48 23.62 7.00 -42.62
N LEU A 49 24.69 6.20 -42.56
CA LEU A 49 25.36 5.79 -41.33
C LEU A 49 26.45 6.76 -40.87
N SER A 50 26.87 7.69 -41.73
CA SER A 50 27.87 8.71 -41.40
C SER A 50 27.47 9.53 -40.16
N SER A 51 28.48 10.03 -39.45
CA SER A 51 28.29 10.92 -38.30
C SER A 51 27.76 12.27 -38.80
N GLY A 52 26.44 12.48 -38.70
CA GLY A 52 25.80 13.73 -39.07
C GLY A 52 24.53 13.51 -39.89
N ARG A 53 23.92 14.63 -40.32
CA ARG A 53 22.81 14.61 -41.28
C ARG A 53 23.40 14.45 -42.68
N PRO A 54 22.99 13.44 -43.47
CA PRO A 54 23.39 13.34 -44.87
C PRO A 54 23.05 14.64 -45.61
N SER A 55 23.98 15.13 -46.44
CA SER A 55 23.72 16.32 -47.26
C SER A 55 22.61 16.04 -48.27
N LYS A 56 21.96 17.10 -48.76
CA LYS A 56 20.92 16.99 -49.80
C LYS A 56 21.47 16.27 -51.04
N ASP A 57 22.69 16.60 -51.44
CA ASP A 57 23.35 16.03 -52.62
C ASP A 57 23.72 14.55 -52.41
N ALA A 58 24.06 14.15 -51.18
CA ALA A 58 24.29 12.74 -50.84
C ALA A 58 22.99 11.93 -50.98
N ILE A 59 21.88 12.44 -50.43
CA ILE A 59 20.57 11.80 -50.56
C ILE A 59 20.15 11.70 -52.03
N GLN A 60 20.27 12.79 -52.81
CA GLN A 60 19.89 12.80 -54.23
C GLN A 60 20.66 11.77 -55.07
N ARG A 61 21.95 11.56 -54.79
CA ARG A 61 22.78 10.59 -55.50
C ARG A 61 22.57 9.15 -55.03
N SER A 62 22.13 8.95 -53.79
CA SER A 62 21.86 7.63 -53.22
C SER A 62 20.59 6.98 -53.78
N ALA A 63 20.39 5.69 -53.50
CA ALA A 63 19.14 4.99 -53.86
C ALA A 63 17.89 5.67 -53.28
N ILE A 64 18.02 6.34 -52.13
CA ILE A 64 16.92 7.08 -51.47
C ILE A 64 16.38 8.18 -52.40
N GLY A 65 17.26 9.05 -52.90
CA GLY A 65 16.87 10.14 -53.79
C GLY A 65 16.44 9.67 -55.18
N GLN A 66 17.09 8.61 -55.68
CA GLN A 66 16.73 7.99 -56.96
C GLN A 66 15.33 7.35 -56.95
N LEU A 67 14.82 6.97 -55.77
CA LEU A 67 13.45 6.48 -55.56
C LEU A 67 12.45 7.62 -55.28
N GLY A 68 12.89 8.88 -55.28
CA GLY A 68 12.03 10.05 -55.08
C GLY A 68 11.90 10.53 -53.64
N PHE A 69 12.64 9.95 -52.68
CA PHE A 69 12.59 10.37 -51.29
C PHE A 69 13.55 11.52 -51.00
N THR A 70 13.11 12.48 -50.18
CA THR A 70 13.92 13.64 -49.77
C THR A 70 14.78 13.37 -48.54
N SER A 71 14.55 12.25 -47.84
CA SER A 71 15.30 11.84 -46.66
C SER A 71 15.19 10.34 -46.40
N TRP A 72 16.13 9.80 -45.62
CA TRP A 72 16.09 8.41 -45.16
C TRP A 72 14.86 8.10 -44.31
N GLN A 73 14.45 9.04 -43.45
CA GLN A 73 13.25 8.87 -42.64
C GLN A 73 12.00 8.74 -43.51
N ALA A 74 11.88 9.58 -44.55
CA ALA A 74 10.76 9.50 -45.49
C ALA A 74 10.69 8.15 -46.21
N MET A 75 11.84 7.56 -46.57
CA MET A 75 11.88 6.23 -47.19
C MET A 75 11.53 5.11 -46.21
N ILE A 76 12.00 5.18 -44.95
CA ILE A 76 11.67 4.18 -43.92
C ILE A 76 10.16 4.13 -43.68
N GLU A 77 9.54 5.29 -43.45
CA GLU A 77 8.15 5.40 -43.02
C GLU A 77 7.14 5.24 -44.17
N ALA A 78 7.56 5.50 -45.41
CA ALA A 78 6.71 5.31 -46.57
C ALA A 78 6.31 3.84 -46.75
N PRO A 79 5.07 3.57 -47.20
CA PRO A 79 4.61 2.21 -47.42
C PRO A 79 5.33 1.54 -48.61
N THR A 80 5.32 0.22 -48.66
CA THR A 80 6.09 -0.57 -49.63
C THR A 80 5.57 -0.44 -51.06
N ASP A 81 4.29 -0.15 -51.24
CA ASP A 81 3.65 0.16 -52.54
C ASP A 81 4.15 1.48 -53.15
N ALA A 82 4.56 2.42 -52.30
CA ALA A 82 5.19 3.69 -52.68
C ALA A 82 6.72 3.61 -52.77
N SER A 83 7.30 2.40 -52.88
CA SER A 83 8.75 2.15 -52.84
C SER A 83 9.44 2.52 -51.51
N GLY A 84 8.68 2.64 -50.43
CA GLY A 84 9.21 2.77 -49.07
C GLY A 84 9.53 1.42 -48.42
N LEU A 85 9.86 1.44 -47.13
CA LEU A 85 10.16 0.23 -46.35
C LEU A 85 9.00 -0.21 -45.44
N GLY A 86 7.97 0.63 -45.26
CA GLY A 86 6.81 0.34 -44.41
C GLY A 86 7.18 0.12 -42.95
N TRP A 87 8.27 0.73 -42.48
CA TRP A 87 8.86 0.45 -41.18
C TRP A 87 8.88 1.70 -40.27
N ASN A 88 9.13 1.51 -38.97
CA ASN A 88 9.11 2.61 -38.01
C ASN A 88 10.51 3.19 -37.77
N PHE A 89 10.60 4.53 -37.80
CA PHE A 89 11.88 5.22 -37.63
C PHE A 89 12.49 5.07 -36.22
N SER A 90 11.68 4.79 -35.20
CA SER A 90 12.16 4.46 -33.85
C SER A 90 12.96 3.15 -33.81
N GLY A 91 12.50 2.12 -34.53
CA GLY A 91 13.14 0.82 -34.67
C GLY A 91 14.48 0.97 -35.37
N TRP A 92 14.52 1.75 -36.46
CA TRP A 92 15.76 2.13 -37.12
C TRP A 92 16.77 2.76 -36.14
N LYS A 93 16.36 3.75 -35.33
CA LYS A 93 17.26 4.37 -34.35
C LYS A 93 17.79 3.35 -33.32
N ALA A 94 16.95 2.41 -32.88
CA ALA A 94 17.36 1.36 -31.96
C ALA A 94 18.39 0.41 -32.59
N TRP A 95 18.17 0.00 -33.85
CA TRP A 95 19.10 -0.85 -34.60
C TRP A 95 20.41 -0.13 -34.89
N ARG A 96 20.36 1.15 -35.27
CA ARG A 96 21.57 1.96 -35.48
C ARG A 96 22.45 2.05 -34.24
N ARG A 97 21.85 2.27 -33.06
CA ARG A 97 22.61 2.31 -31.79
C ARG A 97 23.25 0.95 -31.46
N ALA A 98 22.50 -0.13 -31.62
CA ALA A 98 23.02 -1.48 -31.41
C ALA A 98 24.15 -1.80 -32.41
N TRP A 99 24.00 -1.38 -33.66
CA TRP A 99 24.99 -1.61 -34.72
C TRP A 99 26.32 -0.92 -34.44
N THR A 100 26.31 0.29 -33.87
CA THR A 100 27.55 0.94 -33.42
C THR A 100 28.31 0.08 -32.41
N ALA A 101 27.60 -0.62 -31.51
CA ALA A 101 28.24 -1.55 -30.59
C ALA A 101 28.77 -2.80 -31.32
N VAL A 102 28.02 -3.36 -32.28
CA VAL A 102 28.48 -4.50 -33.10
C VAL A 102 29.73 -4.15 -33.93
N GLN A 103 29.80 -2.93 -34.46
CA GLN A 103 30.99 -2.44 -35.17
C GLN A 103 32.20 -2.31 -34.26
N ALA A 104 32.00 -1.88 -33.00
CA ALA A 104 33.06 -1.82 -32.01
C ALA A 104 33.49 -3.18 -31.47
N TYR A 105 32.56 -4.16 -31.42
CA TYR A 105 32.75 -5.49 -30.83
C TYR A 105 32.28 -6.58 -31.80
N PRO A 106 33.13 -7.00 -32.77
CA PRO A 106 32.72 -7.89 -33.86
C PRO A 106 32.21 -9.28 -33.43
N TRP A 107 32.59 -9.75 -32.23
CA TRP A 107 32.13 -11.03 -31.69
C TRP A 107 30.59 -11.08 -31.53
N LEU A 108 29.94 -9.92 -31.35
CA LEU A 108 28.48 -9.82 -31.27
C LEU A 108 27.77 -10.32 -32.55
N ARG A 109 28.45 -10.37 -33.70
CA ARG A 109 27.87 -10.88 -34.96
C ARG A 109 27.61 -12.39 -34.95
N GLN A 110 28.32 -13.13 -34.11
CA GLN A 110 28.21 -14.59 -34.02
C GLN A 110 27.14 -15.02 -33.01
N GLU A 111 26.71 -14.08 -32.16
CA GLU A 111 25.72 -14.32 -31.13
C GLU A 111 24.30 -14.05 -31.64
N PRO A 112 23.31 -14.87 -31.24
CA PRO A 112 21.91 -14.69 -31.64
C PRO A 112 21.22 -13.58 -30.83
N LEU A 113 21.85 -12.40 -30.73
CA LEU A 113 21.37 -11.27 -29.95
C LEU A 113 20.45 -10.38 -30.76
N THR A 114 19.33 -10.00 -30.16
CA THR A 114 18.46 -8.94 -30.67
C THR A 114 19.10 -7.57 -30.49
N SER A 115 18.69 -6.59 -31.31
CA SER A 115 19.16 -5.20 -31.16
C SER A 115 18.87 -4.62 -29.77
N SER A 116 17.77 -5.06 -29.15
CA SER A 116 17.37 -4.59 -27.83
C SER A 116 18.29 -5.13 -26.75
N GLU A 117 18.68 -6.40 -26.82
CA GLU A 117 19.65 -6.99 -25.90
C GLU A 117 21.02 -6.31 -26.00
N VAL A 118 21.52 -6.06 -27.20
CA VAL A 118 22.78 -5.33 -27.39
C VAL A 118 22.72 -3.94 -26.76
N ASN A 119 21.64 -3.20 -27.01
CA ASN A 119 21.44 -1.89 -26.39
C ASN A 119 21.39 -1.97 -24.86
N SER A 120 20.69 -2.98 -24.30
CA SER A 120 20.62 -3.20 -22.85
C SER A 120 22.00 -3.48 -22.26
N ILE A 121 22.83 -4.30 -22.91
CA ILE A 121 24.20 -4.59 -22.46
C ILE A 121 25.03 -3.28 -22.42
N VAL A 122 24.96 -2.46 -23.48
CA VAL A 122 25.68 -1.17 -23.54
C VAL A 122 25.24 -0.25 -22.39
N LEU A 123 23.93 -0.13 -22.16
CA LEU A 123 23.37 0.71 -21.10
C LEU A 123 23.77 0.20 -19.71
N ASP A 124 23.73 -1.11 -19.53
CA ASP A 124 24.09 -1.79 -18.30
C ASP A 124 25.57 -1.60 -17.95
N CYS A 125 26.48 -1.79 -18.90
CA CYS A 125 27.91 -1.52 -18.71
C CYS A 125 28.14 -0.05 -18.34
N LYS A 126 27.45 0.88 -19.02
CA LYS A 126 27.55 2.31 -18.72
C LYS A 126 27.02 2.67 -17.33
N ARG A 127 25.89 2.08 -16.91
CA ARG A 127 25.29 2.29 -15.59
C ARG A 127 26.23 1.82 -14.48
N ASP A 128 26.85 0.66 -14.67
CA ASP A 128 27.67 0.03 -13.66
C ASP A 128 29.14 0.51 -13.71
N GLY A 129 29.50 1.37 -14.67
CA GLY A 129 30.86 1.89 -14.86
C GLY A 129 31.87 0.83 -15.32
N ILE A 130 31.39 -0.27 -15.89
CA ILE A 130 32.22 -1.40 -16.33
C ILE A 130 32.53 -1.23 -17.81
N GLN A 131 33.74 -1.64 -18.23
CA GLN A 131 34.06 -1.72 -19.65
C GLN A 131 33.14 -2.74 -20.35
N PHE A 132 32.87 -2.50 -21.63
CA PHE A 132 32.04 -3.41 -22.42
C PHE A 132 32.81 -4.74 -22.64
N PRO A 133 32.15 -5.91 -22.54
CA PRO A 133 32.82 -7.20 -22.63
C PRO A 133 33.52 -7.40 -23.99
N GLY A 134 34.77 -7.88 -23.93
CA GLY A 134 35.58 -8.20 -25.11
C GLY A 134 35.22 -9.52 -25.78
N SER A 135 34.45 -10.37 -25.10
CA SER A 135 34.03 -11.69 -25.59
C SER A 135 32.68 -12.13 -25.01
N ALA A 136 32.08 -13.16 -25.62
CA ALA A 136 30.85 -13.78 -25.12
C ALA A 136 31.02 -14.36 -23.71
N GLY A 137 32.16 -14.99 -23.42
CA GLY A 137 32.46 -15.54 -22.10
C GLY A 137 32.53 -14.47 -20.99
N GLU A 138 33.07 -13.29 -21.29
CA GLU A 138 33.05 -12.16 -20.35
C GLU A 138 31.64 -11.64 -20.10
N LEU A 139 30.80 -11.56 -21.14
CA LEU A 139 29.39 -11.19 -20.98
C LEU A 139 28.64 -12.18 -20.09
N GLU A 140 28.87 -13.48 -20.27
CA GLU A 140 28.28 -14.53 -19.44
C GLU A 140 28.76 -14.43 -17.99
N ALA A 141 30.06 -14.18 -17.75
CA ALA A 141 30.59 -13.97 -16.41
C ALA A 141 29.94 -12.76 -15.71
N ILE A 142 29.76 -11.65 -16.42
CA ILE A 142 29.05 -10.47 -15.89
C ILE A 142 27.59 -10.80 -15.56
N ARG A 143 26.89 -11.51 -16.46
CA ARG A 143 25.49 -11.92 -16.24
C ARG A 143 25.37 -12.84 -15.03
N GLN A 144 26.26 -13.82 -14.92
CA GLN A 144 26.29 -14.78 -13.83
C GLN A 144 26.60 -14.09 -12.49
N GLY A 145 27.62 -13.23 -12.44
CA GLY A 145 27.94 -12.47 -11.24
C GLY A 145 26.80 -11.55 -10.78
N ARG A 146 26.03 -10.97 -11.71
CA ARG A 146 24.81 -10.21 -11.36
C ARG A 146 23.70 -11.09 -10.80
N LYS A 147 23.49 -12.26 -11.38
CA LYS A 147 22.50 -13.22 -10.89
C LYS A 147 22.85 -13.66 -9.47
N GLU A 148 24.10 -14.01 -9.23
CA GLU A 148 24.62 -14.37 -7.91
C GLU A 148 24.49 -13.22 -6.91
N ALA A 149 24.86 -11.99 -7.29
CA ALA A 149 24.68 -10.82 -6.43
C ALA A 149 23.21 -10.53 -6.11
N GLN A 150 22.31 -10.74 -7.07
CA GLN A 150 20.87 -10.59 -6.86
C GLN A 150 20.32 -11.68 -5.92
N GLU A 151 20.77 -12.92 -6.08
CA GLU A 151 20.40 -14.04 -5.21
C GLU A 151 20.93 -13.84 -3.79
N ALA A 152 22.16 -13.36 -3.63
CA ALA A 152 22.74 -13.00 -2.33
C ALA A 152 21.92 -11.89 -1.64
N ARG A 153 21.59 -10.80 -2.35
CA ARG A 153 20.75 -9.72 -1.80
C ARG A 153 19.36 -10.20 -1.41
N LYS A 154 18.76 -11.10 -2.20
CA LYS A 154 17.47 -11.72 -1.86
C LYS A 154 17.59 -12.57 -0.59
N ALA A 155 18.64 -13.39 -0.48
CA ALA A 155 18.89 -14.22 0.70
C ALA A 155 19.08 -13.36 1.95
N GLU A 156 19.88 -12.29 1.88
CA GLU A 156 20.07 -11.32 2.97
C GLU A 156 18.74 -10.66 3.38
N THR A 157 17.94 -10.25 2.40
CA THR A 157 16.63 -9.63 2.66
C THR A 157 15.68 -10.61 3.34
N VAL A 158 15.62 -11.86 2.86
CA VAL A 158 14.80 -12.91 3.46
C VAL A 158 15.25 -13.17 4.89
N GLN A 159 16.56 -13.32 5.14
CA GLN A 159 17.09 -13.54 6.49
C GLN A 159 16.75 -12.39 7.44
N ALA A 160 16.89 -11.14 6.99
CA ALA A 160 16.54 -9.96 7.79
C ALA A 160 15.04 -9.91 8.10
N LEU A 161 14.17 -10.29 7.15
CA LEU A 161 12.73 -10.37 7.36
C LEU A 161 12.35 -11.51 8.32
N THR A 162 13.00 -12.67 8.21
CA THR A 162 12.79 -13.79 9.14
C THR A 162 13.17 -13.39 10.56
N GLN A 163 14.32 -12.76 10.77
CA GLN A 163 14.72 -12.27 12.10
C GLN A 163 13.72 -11.26 12.67
N ARG A 164 13.22 -10.33 11.84
CA ARG A 164 12.18 -9.38 12.26
C ARG A 164 10.88 -10.09 12.64
N ALA A 165 10.45 -11.07 11.86
CA ALA A 165 9.26 -11.86 12.17
C ALA A 165 9.40 -12.60 13.51
N GLU A 166 10.53 -13.27 13.75
CA GLU A 166 10.80 -13.96 15.02
C GLU A 166 10.80 -12.98 16.21
N THR A 167 11.38 -11.79 16.05
CA THR A 167 11.35 -10.77 17.13
C THR A 167 9.93 -10.26 17.39
N ALA A 168 9.13 -10.07 16.34
CA ALA A 168 7.74 -9.63 16.47
C ALA A 168 6.86 -10.71 17.11
N GLU A 169 7.08 -11.98 16.78
CA GLU A 169 6.39 -13.11 17.40
C GLU A 169 6.69 -13.21 18.90
N LYS A 170 7.96 -13.05 19.30
CA LYS A 170 8.34 -13.01 20.73
C LYS A 170 7.66 -11.85 21.46
N ALA A 171 7.70 -10.65 20.88
CA ALA A 171 7.04 -9.48 21.47
C ALA A 171 5.52 -9.68 21.60
N LEU A 172 4.88 -10.34 20.62
CA LEU A 172 3.45 -10.67 20.68
C LEU A 172 3.15 -11.69 21.78
N GLN A 173 4.00 -12.71 21.95
CA GLN A 173 3.86 -13.67 23.05
C GLN A 173 3.98 -12.99 24.41
N GLU A 174 4.98 -12.13 24.61
CA GLU A 174 5.17 -11.35 25.83
C GLU A 174 3.98 -10.43 26.11
N ALA A 175 3.53 -9.67 25.11
CA ALA A 175 2.37 -8.79 25.25
C ALA A 175 1.09 -9.58 25.59
N SER A 176 0.91 -10.77 25.00
CA SER A 176 -0.24 -11.63 25.29
C SER A 176 -0.20 -12.19 26.73
N ALA A 177 0.98 -12.50 27.25
CA ALA A 177 1.17 -12.95 28.63
C ALA A 177 0.85 -11.82 29.63
N LEU A 178 1.32 -10.60 29.35
CA LEU A 178 0.98 -9.41 30.14
C LEU A 178 -0.52 -9.12 30.12
N ALA A 179 -1.17 -9.18 28.95
CA ALA A 179 -2.60 -8.96 28.83
C ALA A 179 -3.42 -9.98 29.66
N ARG A 180 -3.01 -11.26 29.68
CA ARG A 180 -3.62 -12.28 30.54
C ARG A 180 -3.44 -11.94 32.02
N SER A 181 -2.23 -11.60 32.44
CA SER A 181 -1.96 -11.21 33.84
C SER A 181 -2.78 -10.01 34.28
N VAL A 182 -2.94 -8.99 33.44
CA VAL A 182 -3.78 -7.82 33.75
C VAL A 182 -5.24 -8.21 33.85
N THR A 183 -5.71 -9.10 32.98
CA THR A 183 -7.09 -9.61 33.03
C THR A 183 -7.35 -10.36 34.35
N ASP A 184 -6.41 -11.19 34.79
CA ASP A 184 -6.50 -11.92 36.07
C ASP A 184 -6.53 -10.95 37.26
N GLN A 185 -5.67 -9.92 37.25
CA GLN A 185 -5.69 -8.87 38.28
C GLN A 185 -7.02 -8.10 38.31
N LEU A 186 -7.58 -7.78 37.15
CA LEU A 186 -8.87 -7.09 37.04
C LEU A 186 -9.99 -7.95 37.64
N ASN A 187 -10.01 -9.24 37.33
CA ASN A 187 -10.97 -10.19 37.93
C ASN A 187 -10.82 -10.27 39.45
N GLN A 188 -9.58 -10.31 39.96
CA GLN A 188 -9.32 -10.31 41.40
C GLN A 188 -9.83 -9.03 42.08
N VAL A 189 -9.58 -7.87 41.48
CA VAL A 189 -10.07 -6.58 41.99
C VAL A 189 -11.60 -6.51 41.97
N GLN A 190 -12.24 -7.02 40.91
CA GLN A 190 -13.71 -7.11 40.85
C GLN A 190 -14.28 -8.00 41.96
N GLN A 191 -13.64 -9.13 42.24
CA GLN A 191 -14.06 -10.03 43.31
C GLN A 191 -13.86 -9.41 44.70
N GLN A 192 -12.76 -8.68 44.91
CA GLN A 192 -12.52 -7.92 46.14
C GLN A 192 -13.57 -6.82 46.32
N LEU A 193 -13.90 -6.08 45.25
CA LEU A 193 -14.94 -5.06 45.27
C LEU A 193 -16.31 -5.65 45.63
N ALA A 194 -16.69 -6.77 45.03
CA ALA A 194 -17.95 -7.46 45.34
C ALA A 194 -18.01 -7.91 46.80
N THR A 195 -16.89 -8.41 47.34
CA THR A 195 -16.79 -8.82 48.75
C THR A 195 -16.92 -7.62 49.69
N ALA A 196 -16.22 -6.51 49.39
CA ALA A 196 -16.29 -5.29 50.18
C ALA A 196 -17.70 -4.67 50.16
N LEU A 197 -18.38 -4.67 49.01
CA LEU A 197 -19.77 -4.23 48.90
C LEU A 197 -20.71 -5.11 49.74
N GLY A 198 -20.49 -6.43 49.76
CA GLY A 198 -21.22 -7.34 50.64
C GLY A 198 -21.04 -7.01 52.12
N GLN A 199 -19.81 -6.74 52.56
CA GLN A 199 -19.52 -6.33 53.94
C GLN A 199 -20.15 -4.99 54.31
N VAL A 200 -20.14 -4.01 53.40
CA VAL A 200 -20.80 -2.72 53.62
C VAL A 200 -22.32 -2.90 53.79
N ALA A 201 -22.93 -3.78 53.00
CA ALA A 201 -24.35 -4.10 53.14
C ALA A 201 -24.66 -4.77 54.50
N GLU A 202 -23.86 -5.73 54.93
CA GLU A 202 -23.99 -6.39 56.23
C GLU A 202 -23.83 -5.40 57.39
N GLN A 203 -22.82 -4.53 57.34
CA GLN A 203 -22.64 -3.47 58.33
C GLN A 203 -23.81 -2.49 58.37
N ALA A 204 -24.40 -2.16 57.21
CA ALA A 204 -25.58 -1.30 57.16
C ALA A 204 -26.79 -1.94 57.85
N GLU A 205 -26.98 -3.27 57.72
CA GLU A 205 -28.02 -4.02 58.42
C GLU A 205 -27.78 -4.02 59.94
N VAL A 206 -26.55 -4.27 60.39
CA VAL A 206 -26.17 -4.20 61.81
C VAL A 206 -26.39 -2.79 62.39
N ILE A 207 -26.02 -1.74 61.65
CA ILE A 207 -26.30 -0.35 62.08
C ILE A 207 -27.81 -0.11 62.16
N GLY A 208 -28.59 -0.67 61.24
CA GLY A 208 -30.05 -0.58 61.24
C GLY A 208 -30.67 -1.21 62.49
N THR A 209 -30.26 -2.44 62.83
CA THR A 209 -30.74 -3.16 64.02
C THR A 209 -30.33 -2.44 65.31
N LEU A 210 -29.07 -2.02 65.44
CA LEU A 210 -28.59 -1.26 66.60
C LEU A 210 -29.32 0.08 66.79
N LYS A 211 -29.67 0.77 65.69
CA LYS A 211 -30.49 1.99 65.76
C LYS A 211 -31.89 1.70 66.26
N ALA A 212 -32.51 0.61 65.81
CA ALA A 212 -33.83 0.18 66.27
C ALA A 212 -33.81 -0.19 67.77
N GLU A 213 -32.83 -0.99 68.20
CA GLU A 213 -32.61 -1.34 69.60
C GLU A 213 -32.40 -0.09 70.47
N LYS A 214 -31.53 0.83 70.02
CA LYS A 214 -31.31 2.10 70.72
C LYS A 214 -32.61 2.88 70.90
N SER A 215 -33.42 3.02 69.85
CA SER A 215 -34.73 3.68 69.93
C SER A 215 -35.67 2.99 70.91
N GLN A 216 -35.64 1.66 70.98
CA GLN A 216 -36.46 0.88 71.91
C GLN A 216 -35.98 1.07 73.37
N VAL A 217 -34.67 1.11 73.61
CA VAL A 217 -34.10 1.40 74.93
C VAL A 217 -34.42 2.83 75.37
N GLU A 218 -34.34 3.82 74.46
CA GLU A 218 -34.69 5.21 74.74
C GLU A 218 -36.17 5.36 75.12
N THR A 219 -37.08 4.75 74.36
CA THR A 219 -38.53 4.75 74.70
C THR A 219 -38.81 4.05 76.02
N ASN A 220 -38.17 2.91 76.30
CA ASN A 220 -38.27 2.23 77.59
C ASN A 220 -37.75 3.10 78.75
N ARG A 221 -36.58 3.74 78.57
CA ARG A 221 -36.01 4.66 79.55
C ARG A 221 -36.98 5.81 79.85
N ASP A 222 -37.55 6.42 78.82
CA ASP A 222 -38.46 7.54 78.97
C ASP A 222 -39.77 7.11 79.64
N PHE A 223 -40.28 5.91 79.33
CA PHE A 223 -41.41 5.29 80.03
C PHE A 223 -41.13 5.13 81.53
N TRP A 224 -39.98 4.54 81.90
CA TRP A 224 -39.62 4.35 83.31
C TRP A 224 -39.36 5.67 84.04
N LYS A 225 -38.74 6.65 83.37
CA LYS A 225 -38.53 7.99 83.91
C LYS A 225 -39.86 8.68 84.20
N ASN A 226 -40.82 8.62 83.27
CA ASN A 226 -42.16 9.16 83.46
C ASN A 226 -42.90 8.45 84.59
N LYS A 227 -42.78 7.11 84.70
CA LYS A 227 -43.36 6.31 85.78
C LYS A 227 -42.77 6.64 87.16
N ALA A 228 -41.47 6.93 87.23
CA ALA A 228 -40.82 7.35 88.47
C ALA A 228 -41.18 8.78 88.89
N GLN A 229 -41.42 9.67 87.92
CA GLN A 229 -41.87 11.04 88.16
C GLN A 229 -43.38 11.16 88.44
N ALA A 230 -44.16 10.13 88.08
CA ALA A 230 -45.56 10.02 88.48
C ALA A 230 -45.65 9.82 90.00
N LYS A 231 -45.87 10.93 90.71
CA LYS A 231 -46.17 10.99 92.14
C LYS A 231 -47.29 9.98 92.46
N PRO A 232 -47.17 9.13 93.50
CA PRO A 232 -48.20 8.14 93.83
C PRO A 232 -49.52 8.86 94.06
N ALA A 233 -50.52 8.54 93.22
CA ALA A 233 -51.88 8.99 93.42
C ALA A 233 -52.31 8.54 94.82
N GLN A 234 -52.60 9.51 95.68
CA GLN A 234 -53.27 9.27 96.95
C GLN A 234 -54.56 8.49 96.68
N PRO A 235 -54.88 7.46 97.48
CA PRO A 235 -56.16 6.77 97.37
C PRO A 235 -57.27 7.77 97.72
N ALA A 236 -58.02 8.19 96.69
CA ALA A 236 -59.22 8.98 96.89
C ALA A 236 -60.26 8.13 97.61
N GLN A 237 -60.57 8.53 98.84
CA GLN A 237 -61.67 8.01 99.66
C GLN A 237 -63.03 8.24 98.97
N PRO A 238 -64.03 7.38 99.26
CA PRO A 238 -65.38 7.48 98.70
C PRO A 238 -66.20 8.52 99.47
N GLN A 239 -66.71 9.55 98.79
CA GLN A 239 -67.82 10.37 99.30
C GLN A 239 -68.81 10.70 98.18
N ALA A 240 -70.07 10.49 98.53
CA ALA A 240 -71.28 10.71 97.76
C ALA A 240 -71.71 12.19 97.76
N GLU A 241 -72.78 12.47 97.00
CA GLU A 241 -73.58 13.70 96.92
C GLU A 241 -73.02 14.82 96.00
N ALA A 242 -73.38 14.89 94.71
CA ALA A 242 -74.63 15.40 94.11
C ALA A 242 -74.51 16.90 93.67
N PRO A 243 -75.47 17.46 92.92
CA PRO A 243 -75.42 17.69 91.46
C PRO A 243 -75.33 19.18 91.10
N GLN A 244 -74.76 19.61 89.96
CA GLN A 244 -75.10 20.88 89.27
C GLN A 244 -74.51 20.87 87.84
N LEU A 245 -75.36 20.84 86.81
CA LEU A 245 -75.79 22.01 86.02
C LEU A 245 -74.65 22.68 85.21
N GLY A 246 -74.45 22.21 83.98
CA GLY A 246 -73.55 22.86 83.01
C GLY A 246 -73.96 22.72 81.54
N LEU A 247 -74.94 21.88 81.19
CA LEU A 247 -75.43 21.73 79.81
C LEU A 247 -76.23 22.94 79.30
N TRP A 248 -76.68 23.84 80.19
CA TRP A 248 -77.39 25.06 79.80
C TRP A 248 -76.46 26.21 79.32
N LYS A 249 -75.14 26.14 79.58
CA LYS A 249 -74.16 27.14 79.08
C LYS A 249 -73.69 26.89 77.64
N ARG A 250 -73.95 25.72 77.04
CA ARG A 250 -73.67 25.46 75.62
C ARG A 250 -74.85 25.74 74.70
N LEU A 251 -76.08 25.81 75.21
CA LEU A 251 -77.26 26.21 74.42
C LEU A 251 -77.44 27.75 74.36
N MET A 252 -77.05 28.49 75.40
CA MET A 252 -77.16 29.96 75.44
C MET A 252 -76.10 30.73 74.62
N ARG A 253 -75.03 30.07 74.15
CA ARG A 253 -73.99 30.70 73.31
C ARG A 253 -74.27 30.60 71.80
N TRP A 254 -75.30 29.86 71.39
CA TRP A 254 -75.72 29.74 69.98
C TRP A 254 -76.95 30.59 69.64
N LEU A 255 -77.76 31.00 70.63
CA LEU A 255 -79.00 31.78 70.42
C LEU A 255 -78.85 33.31 70.51
N MET A 256 -77.67 33.86 70.83
CA MET A 256 -77.45 35.32 70.91
C MET A 256 -76.17 35.76 70.20
N GLY A 257 -76.15 35.64 68.88
CA GLY A 257 -75.04 36.14 68.07
C GLY A 257 -75.31 36.23 66.56
N SER A 258 -76.57 36.42 66.16
CA SER A 258 -76.91 36.93 64.83
C SER A 258 -77.17 38.42 64.92
N LYS A 259 -76.18 39.20 64.48
CA LYS A 259 -76.33 40.39 63.63
C LYS A 259 -74.97 40.76 63.07
#